data_AF-A0A4R2TMU1-F1
#
_entry.id   AF-A0A4R2TMU1-F1
#
_cell.length_a   1.000
_cell.length_b   1.000
_cell.length_c   1.000
_cell.angle_alpha   90.00
_cell.angle_beta   90.00
_cell.angle_gamma   90.00
#
_symmetry.space_group_name_H-M   'P 1'
#
loop_
_entity.id
_entity.type
_entity.pdbx_description
1 polymer ?
#
loop_
_entity_poly.entity_id
_entity_poly.type
_entity_poly.pdbx_seq_one_letter_code
_entity_poly.pdbx_strand_id
1 'polypeptide(L)'
;MIAIDDYGAGLSSLAYLKQLPARELKIDKLFVTQLTSSNRDPLIVRSTIDLAHALEMEVVAEGVETQAAMALLSVMGCDMIQGFLISRPINLDALIHFLADEKHLAIAADVRAPFNRLATVWKRG
;
A
#
# COMPACT_ATOMS: atom_id res chain seq x y z
N MET A 1 -0.31 -9.12 15.00
CA MET A 1 -0.75 -7.78 14.57
C MET A 1 -2.19 -7.90 14.12
N ILE A 2 -3.03 -6.89 14.38
CA ILE A 2 -4.43 -6.87 13.94
C ILE A 2 -4.53 -5.82 12.83
N ALA A 3 -5.08 -6.22 11.69
CA ALA A 3 -5.29 -5.38 10.51
C ALA A 3 -6.80 -5.25 10.22
N ILE A 4 -7.20 -4.12 9.65
CA ILE A 4 -8.54 -3.91 9.09
C ILE A 4 -8.46 -4.23 7.60
N ASP A 5 -9.23 -5.22 7.15
CA ASP A 5 -9.28 -5.63 5.75
C ASP A 5 -10.46 -4.98 5.01
N ASP A 6 -10.36 -4.91 3.68
CA ASP A 6 -11.42 -4.43 2.78
C ASP A 6 -11.99 -3.01 3.10
N TYR A 7 -11.16 -2.08 3.59
CA TYR A 7 -11.65 -0.74 3.91
C TYR A 7 -12.17 -0.04 2.65
N GLY A 8 -13.47 0.31 2.70
CA GLY A 8 -14.20 0.98 1.62
C GLY A 8 -15.07 0.05 0.74
N ALA A 9 -14.98 -1.28 0.87
CA ALA A 9 -15.88 -2.22 0.19
C ALA A 9 -17.24 -2.40 0.91
N GLY A 10 -17.34 -1.91 2.16
CA GLY A 10 -18.53 -2.01 3.00
C GLY A 10 -18.67 -0.87 4.02
N LEU A 11 -19.63 -1.00 4.95
CA LEU A 11 -19.90 0.04 5.94
C LEU A 11 -18.84 0.02 7.06
N SER A 12 -17.85 0.89 6.96
CA SER A 12 -16.91 1.15 8.06
C SER A 12 -17.32 2.42 8.80
N SER A 13 -17.49 2.33 10.13
CA SER A 13 -17.75 3.51 10.97
C SER A 13 -16.43 4.06 11.50
N LEU A 14 -16.22 5.38 11.38
CA LEU A 14 -15.08 6.06 12.00
C LEU A 14 -15.01 5.82 13.51
N ALA A 15 -16.16 5.65 14.16
CA ALA A 15 -16.22 5.34 15.60
C ALA A 15 -15.64 3.95 15.91
N TYR A 16 -15.83 2.98 15.02
CA TYR A 16 -15.29 1.64 15.16
C TYR A 16 -13.78 1.62 14.91
N LEU A 17 -13.36 2.34 13.87
CA LEU A 17 -11.95 2.48 13.50
C LEU A 17 -11.10 3.08 14.62
N LYS A 18 -11.64 4.07 15.36
CA LYS A 18 -11.00 4.68 16.52
C LYS A 18 -10.83 3.72 17.72
N GLN A 19 -11.71 2.74 17.88
CA GLN A 19 -11.74 1.87 19.06
C GLN A 19 -10.97 0.56 18.88
N LEU A 20 -10.69 0.19 17.63
CA LEU A 20 -9.97 -1.03 17.33
C LEU A 20 -8.48 -0.88 17.65
N PRO A 21 -7.86 -1.87 18.34
CA PRO A 21 -6.41 -1.91 18.53
C PRO A 21 -5.71 -2.44 17.27
N ALA A 22 -6.10 -1.93 16.10
CA ALA A 22 -5.45 -2.24 14.82
C ALA A 22 -4.19 -1.39 14.68
N ARG A 23 -3.18 -1.96 14.01
CA ARG A 23 -1.95 -1.23 13.66
C ARG A 23 -1.81 -1.02 12.16
N GLU A 24 -2.72 -1.60 11.38
CA GLU A 24 -2.71 -1.60 9.92
C GLU A 24 -4.12 -1.47 9.37
N LEU A 25 -4.26 -0.67 8.32
CA LEU A 25 -5.46 -0.53 7.51
C LEU A 25 -5.15 -0.88 6.06
N LYS A 26 -5.93 -1.78 5.48
CA LYS A 26 -5.80 -2.19 4.09
C LYS A 26 -6.87 -1.50 3.24
N ILE A 27 -6.43 -0.76 2.22
CA ILE A 27 -7.31 -0.12 1.25
C ILE A 27 -7.63 -1.12 0.15
N ASP A 28 -8.92 -1.39 -0.04
CA ASP A 28 -9.38 -2.38 -1.00
C ASP A 28 -9.01 -2.04 -2.45
N LYS A 29 -8.77 -3.09 -3.24
CA LYS A 29 -8.38 -3.01 -4.65
C LYS A 29 -9.37 -2.25 -5.53
N LEU A 30 -10.66 -2.17 -5.18
CA LEU A 30 -11.66 -1.45 -5.98
C LEU A 30 -11.32 0.04 -6.11
N PHE A 31 -10.69 0.64 -5.09
CA PHE A 31 -10.21 2.03 -5.17
C PHE A 31 -8.85 2.12 -5.86
N VAL A 32 -7.94 1.19 -5.53
CA VAL A 32 -6.56 1.19 -6.04
C VAL A 32 -6.53 1.01 -7.57
N THR A 33 -7.36 0.12 -8.10
CA THR A 33 -7.44 -0.14 -9.55
C THR A 33 -7.94 1.05 -10.36
N GLN A 34 -8.63 2.01 -9.74
CA GLN A 34 -9.17 3.20 -10.41
C GLN A 34 -8.37 4.48 -10.18
N LEU A 35 -7.21 4.41 -9.52
CA LEU A 35 -6.39 5.58 -9.18
C LEU A 35 -6.00 6.46 -10.37
N THR A 36 -5.84 5.88 -11.56
CA THR A 36 -5.42 6.62 -12.75
C THR A 36 -6.58 6.99 -13.69
N SER A 37 -7.77 6.42 -13.47
CA SER A 37 -8.92 6.57 -14.37
C SER A 37 -10.09 7.35 -13.75
N SER A 38 -10.07 7.56 -12.43
CA SER A 38 -11.11 8.24 -11.66
C SER A 38 -10.59 9.53 -11.06
N ASN A 39 -11.41 10.58 -11.10
CA ASN A 39 -11.10 11.83 -10.39
C ASN A 39 -11.41 11.76 -8.90
N ARG A 40 -12.21 10.77 -8.46
CA ARG A 40 -12.73 10.69 -7.09
C ARG A 40 -11.95 9.71 -6.22
N ASP A 41 -11.57 8.57 -6.77
CA ASP A 41 -10.90 7.51 -5.98
C ASP A 41 -9.54 7.95 -5.42
N PRO A 42 -8.70 8.70 -6.16
CA PRO A 42 -7.47 9.28 -5.60
C PRO A 42 -7.71 10.14 -4.35
N LEU A 43 -8.83 10.89 -4.31
CA LEU A 43 -9.17 11.73 -3.15
C LEU A 43 -9.59 10.88 -1.96
N ILE A 44 -10.36 9.82 -2.18
CA ILE A 44 -10.79 8.88 -1.15
C ILE A 44 -9.57 8.14 -0.57
N VAL A 45 -8.69 7.63 -1.44
CA VAL A 45 -7.48 6.93 -1.04
C VAL A 45 -6.58 7.83 -0.20
N ARG A 46 -6.32 9.07 -0.66
CA ARG A 46 -5.52 10.02 0.11
C ARG A 46 -6.13 10.36 1.47
N SER A 47 -7.44 10.65 1.51
CA SER A 47 -8.13 10.95 2.77
C SER A 47 -8.10 9.77 3.75
N THR A 48 -8.14 8.55 3.21
CA THR A 48 -8.05 7.32 4.00
C THR A 48 -6.65 7.13 4.58
N ILE A 49 -5.60 7.40 3.79
CA ILE A 49 -4.21 7.36 4.25
C ILE A 49 -4.02 8.36 5.40
N ASP A 50 -4.43 9.61 5.19
CA ASP A 50 -4.30 10.68 6.19
C ASP A 50 -5.02 10.31 7.51
N LEU A 51 -6.23 9.72 7.41
CA LEU A 51 -6.98 9.26 8.57
C LEU A 51 -6.27 8.12 9.31
N ALA A 52 -5.77 7.11 8.59
CA ALA A 52 -5.11 5.96 9.18
C ALA A 52 -3.84 6.37 9.93
N HIS A 53 -3.05 7.26 9.33
CA HIS A 53 -1.86 7.84 9.96
C HIS A 53 -2.21 8.67 11.20
N ALA A 54 -3.28 9.46 11.15
CA ALA A 54 -3.77 10.21 12.32
C ALA A 54 -4.23 9.31 13.48
N LEU A 55 -4.54 8.04 13.19
CA LEU A 55 -4.86 7.00 14.15
C LEU A 55 -3.67 6.07 14.47
N GLU A 56 -2.46 6.46 14.06
CA GLU A 56 -1.20 5.72 14.29
C GLU A 56 -1.19 4.31 13.67
N MET A 57 -1.88 4.13 12.53
CA MET A 57 -1.87 2.89 11.75
C MET A 57 -1.03 3.03 10.49
N GLU A 58 -0.38 1.93 10.08
CA GLU A 58 0.23 1.78 8.76
C GLU A 58 -0.85 1.47 7.71
N VAL A 59 -0.59 1.81 6.44
CA VAL A 59 -1.54 1.61 5.34
C VAL A 59 -0.97 0.69 4.27
N VAL A 60 -1.75 -0.33 3.91
CA VAL A 60 -1.48 -1.22 2.76
C VAL A 60 -2.47 -0.95 1.66
N ALA A 61 -2.00 -0.60 0.46
CA ALA A 61 -2.86 -0.55 -0.72
C ALA A 61 -2.86 -1.91 -1.43
N GLU A 62 -4.05 -2.50 -1.62
CA GLU A 62 -4.21 -3.79 -2.28
C GLU A 62 -4.50 -3.69 -3.77
N GLY A 63 -4.10 -4.72 -4.54
CA GLY A 63 -4.39 -4.79 -5.96
C GLY A 63 -3.57 -3.81 -6.81
N VAL A 64 -2.36 -3.46 -6.37
CA VAL A 64 -1.45 -2.62 -7.17
C VAL A 64 -0.86 -3.44 -8.33
N GLU A 65 -1.26 -3.11 -9.56
CA GLU A 65 -0.83 -3.82 -10.78
C GLU A 65 0.03 -2.97 -11.71
N THR A 66 0.09 -1.65 -11.53
CA THR A 66 0.79 -0.74 -12.44
C THR A 66 1.77 0.18 -11.69
N GLN A 67 2.87 0.53 -12.38
CA GLN A 67 3.85 1.49 -11.85
C GLN A 67 3.24 2.88 -11.61
N ALA A 68 2.26 3.27 -12.43
CA ALA A 68 1.56 4.54 -12.26
C ALA A 68 0.75 4.58 -10.95
N ALA A 69 0.04 3.50 -10.62
CA ALA A 69 -0.68 3.38 -9.35
C ALA A 69 0.30 3.40 -8.16
N MET A 70 1.40 2.65 -8.23
CA MET A 70 2.46 2.68 -7.21
C MET A 70 3.03 4.08 -6.99
N ALA A 71 3.33 4.81 -8.07
CA ALA A 71 3.87 6.17 -7.98
C ALA A 71 2.86 7.13 -7.31
N LEU A 72 1.58 7.03 -7.65
CA LEU A 72 0.53 7.83 -7.00
C LEU A 72 0.42 7.50 -5.51
N LEU A 73 0.39 6.22 -5.14
CA LEU A 73 0.32 5.78 -3.74
C LEU A 73 1.53 6.25 -2.94
N SER A 74 2.71 6.20 -3.54
CA SER A 74 3.95 6.74 -2.97
C SER A 74 3.85 8.25 -2.70
N VAL A 75 3.34 9.04 -3.64
CA VAL A 75 3.11 10.49 -3.46
C VAL A 75 2.01 10.77 -2.41
N MET A 76 1.03 9.89 -2.30
CA MET A 76 -0.01 9.99 -1.27
C MET A 76 0.48 9.62 0.13
N GLY A 77 1.67 9.02 0.25
CA GLY A 77 2.25 8.62 1.53
C GLY A 77 1.81 7.23 2.01
N CYS A 78 1.27 6.38 1.14
CA CYS A 78 0.98 4.99 1.51
C CYS A 78 2.24 4.27 2.00
N ASP A 79 2.14 3.39 3.01
CA ASP A 79 3.31 2.76 3.64
C ASP A 79 3.74 1.47 2.93
N MET A 80 2.78 0.69 2.45
CA MET A 80 3.01 -0.61 1.81
C MET A 80 2.06 -0.85 0.64
N ILE A 81 2.50 -1.67 -0.32
CA ILE A 81 1.67 -2.10 -1.44
C ILE A 81 1.64 -3.61 -1.55
N GLN A 82 0.49 -4.14 -1.96
CA GLN A 82 0.29 -5.53 -2.31
C GLN A 82 -0.36 -5.61 -3.69
N GLY A 83 0.16 -6.45 -4.58
CA GLY A 83 -0.48 -6.69 -5.87
C GLY A 83 0.43 -7.35 -6.90
N PHE A 84 -0.12 -7.59 -8.10
CA PHE A 84 0.56 -8.32 -9.17
C PHE A 84 1.77 -7.56 -9.74
N LEU A 85 1.91 -6.27 -9.44
CA LEU A 85 3.14 -5.52 -9.73
C LEU A 85 4.35 -6.12 -9.00
N ILE A 86 4.16 -6.65 -7.79
CA ILE A 86 5.20 -7.28 -6.98
C ILE A 86 5.34 -8.76 -7.36
N SER A 87 4.24 -9.50 -7.24
CA SER A 87 4.16 -10.91 -7.61
C SER A 87 2.71 -11.35 -7.73
N ARG A 88 2.44 -12.32 -8.59
CA ARG A 88 1.18 -13.05 -8.57
C ARG A 88 1.17 -14.03 -7.39
N PRO A 89 -0.01 -14.54 -6.97
CA PRO A 89 -0.07 -15.66 -6.04
C PRO A 89 0.75 -16.83 -6.60
N ILE A 90 1.71 -17.30 -5.80
CA ILE A 90 2.63 -18.37 -6.15
C ILE A 90 2.51 -19.51 -5.14
N ASN A 91 2.87 -20.72 -5.55
CA ASN A 91 2.93 -21.86 -4.65
C ASN A 91 4.12 -21.74 -3.68
N LEU A 92 4.17 -22.64 -2.69
CA LEU A 92 5.19 -22.60 -1.64
C LEU A 92 6.61 -22.71 -2.20
N ASP A 93 6.85 -23.61 -3.15
CA ASP A 93 8.19 -23.81 -3.73
C ASP A 93 8.68 -22.55 -4.44
N ALA A 94 7.81 -21.94 -5.24
CA ALA A 94 8.10 -20.67 -5.90
C ALA A 94 8.27 -19.52 -4.90
N LEU A 95 7.54 -19.51 -3.78
CA LEU A 95 7.73 -18.53 -2.71
C LEU A 95 9.10 -18.66 -2.05
N ILE A 96 9.57 -19.89 -1.79
CA ILE A 96 10.91 -20.14 -1.23
C ILE A 96 11.98 -19.58 -2.18
N HIS A 97 11.83 -19.83 -3.48
CA HIS A 97 12.74 -19.26 -4.48
C HIS A 97 12.66 -17.73 -4.54
N PHE A 98 11.45 -17.15 -4.46
CA PHE A 98 11.23 -15.71 -4.46
C PHE A 98 11.92 -15.03 -3.26
N LEU A 99 11.82 -15.61 -2.07
CA LEU A 99 12.45 -15.08 -0.85
C LEU A 99 13.97 -15.21 -0.83
N ALA A 100 14.52 -16.20 -1.56
CA ALA A 100 15.96 -16.43 -1.65
C ALA A 100 16.67 -15.54 -2.68
N ASP A 101 15.95 -14.87 -3.58
CA ASP A 101 16.54 -13.93 -4.54
C ASP A 101 16.86 -12.59 -3.87
N GLU A 102 18.15 -12.25 -3.79
CA GLU A 102 18.61 -11.01 -3.15
C GLU A 102 18.04 -9.73 -3.78
N LYS A 103 17.60 -9.80 -5.05
CA LYS A 103 16.93 -8.69 -5.72
C LYS A 103 15.62 -8.30 -5.02
N HIS A 104 14.94 -9.25 -4.38
CA HIS A 104 13.70 -9.01 -3.63
C HIS A 104 13.97 -8.61 -2.17
N LEU A 105 15.10 -9.02 -1.59
CA LEU A 105 15.51 -8.62 -0.24
C LEU A 105 15.97 -7.15 -0.16
N ALA A 106 16.59 -6.64 -1.22
CA ALA A 106 16.98 -5.23 -1.32
C ALA A 106 15.77 -4.27 -1.31
N ILE A 107 14.62 -4.73 -1.81
CA ILE A 107 13.35 -3.97 -1.80
C ILE A 107 12.79 -3.90 -0.37
N ALA A 108 12.80 -5.01 0.39
CA ALA A 108 12.28 -5.04 1.75
C ALA A 108 13.10 -4.20 2.76
N ALA A 109 14.40 -4.05 2.55
CA ALA A 109 15.28 -3.26 3.41
C ALA A 109 15.09 -1.73 3.28
N ASP A 110 14.55 -1.26 2.15
CA ASP A 110 14.33 0.19 1.89
C ASP A 110 12.93 0.67 2.34
N VAL A 111 11.98 -0.25 2.61
CA VAL A 111 10.55 0.03 2.89
C VAL A 111 10.31 0.66 4.28
N ARG A 112 11.28 0.59 5.22
CA ARG A 112 11.19 1.31 6.51
C ARG A 112 11.49 2.81 6.42
N ALA A 113 11.92 3.29 5.26
CA ALA A 113 11.94 4.71 4.94
C ALA A 113 10.73 4.97 4.02
N PRO A 114 9.84 5.92 4.36
CA PRO A 114 8.57 6.09 3.66
C PRO A 114 8.80 6.45 2.19
N PHE A 115 8.85 5.49 1.28
CA PHE A 115 9.01 5.68 -0.18
C PHE A 115 10.04 6.77 -0.64
N ASN A 116 11.00 7.19 0.20
CA ASN A 116 11.63 8.52 0.09
C ASN A 116 12.93 8.55 -0.74
N ARG A 117 13.31 7.46 -1.40
CA ARG A 117 14.58 7.39 -2.15
C ARG A 117 14.47 7.45 -3.67
N LEU A 118 13.27 7.59 -4.24
CA LEU A 118 13.13 7.81 -5.69
C LEU A 118 13.18 9.29 -6.11
N ALA A 119 13.04 10.24 -5.19
CA ALA A 119 13.21 11.67 -5.49
C ALA A 119 14.69 12.13 -5.51
N THR A 120 15.61 11.38 -4.91
CA THR A 120 17.03 11.78 -4.79
C THR A 120 17.96 11.21 -5.88
N VAL A 121 17.47 10.30 -6.72
CA VAL A 121 18.26 9.74 -7.84
C VAL A 121 18.27 10.68 -9.06
N TRP A 122 17.26 11.53 -9.23
CA TRP A 122 17.13 12.41 -10.42
C TRP A 122 17.82 13.78 -10.29
N LYS A 123 18.66 13.99 -9.25
CA LYS A 123 19.52 15.18 -9.11
C LYS A 123 21.01 14.92 -9.34
N ARG A 124 21.38 13.74 -9.85
CA ARG A 124 22.73 13.45 -10.36
C ARG A 124 22.62 12.74 -11.70
N GLY A 125 22.52 13.55 -12.75
CA GLY A 125 22.55 13.18 -14.16
C GLY A 125 22.61 14.46 -14.98
#